data_AF-A0A225DBM2-F1
#
_entry.id   AF-A0A225DBM2-F1
#
_cell.length_a   1.000
_cell.length_b   1.000
_cell.length_c   1.000
_cell.angle_alpha   90.00
_cell.angle_beta   90.00
_cell.angle_gamma   90.00
#
_symmetry.space_group_name_H-M   'P 1'
#
loop_
_entity.id
_entity.type
_entity.pdbx_description
1 polymer ?
#
loop_
_entity_poly.entity_id
_entity_poly.type
_entity_poly.pdbx_seq_one_letter_code
_entity_poly.pdbx_strand_id
1 'polypeptide(L)'
;MMLHVFAMLHEWFVDQLRAKVRREMADGFGRGKNLGPAAFGYTLVGATDPNGEIRRDDDGRLIREKVIAPEAAEQIREGFRRFAEANWSPGRIARTFNQAGVDGGMWTRRKVVKMLTRETYIGVEWYGMTYQVRDPETGRVEVKARPQDEWKRRDVPHLRIISDELWAKAQQRLSEIKAAHRKSAGGPADENPTRTSVYPTVLVRPDCGYCKSSLILGRSGKYASFFCGNGKDAKHGCQLTTYKSIRHVERSVVEVVRGRLVDPAFVTALTSAANAVLAADAARPVEDPDPVRTLIREVERKRDRLIALCERGAGTGGLDAVAAQIAGHEKRLRELRAQLHEIETRRPTPLPSLTEADVTHWLTDLHRLLAGDIAAAAPVLHALTGPVEVTQEKTPGKRGAVWVAKFALTVGLVLAQLGGPADCPTADTWEYLRTRDWTTAVPVEMRVDFVPRYAELAPCAKGMSDAGATLGGIAAALDIEYSLARDALRFATTGAKPKTKVAGTRTGTGGGIPWYVAHAAEVGRLRDDECLPFTTIAARFGVGEATVRRAYDHAHRADMEAAARAGKKPPRGRFVYVGMDVRRDIAARLARGERPADIAVAVECSVNTVYRVAAETAGGEQ
;
A
#
# COMPACT_ATOMS: atom_id res chain seq x y z
N MET A 1 45.40 19.58 32.66
CA MET A 1 46.54 18.98 31.94
C MET A 1 46.80 17.52 32.32
N MET A 2 46.97 17.15 33.59
CA MET A 2 47.25 15.76 33.99
C MET A 2 46.15 14.74 33.61
N LEU A 3 44.87 15.09 33.70
CA LEU A 3 43.76 14.19 33.32
C LEU A 3 43.81 13.77 31.84
N HIS A 4 44.25 14.63 30.93
CA HIS A 4 44.36 14.30 29.51
C HIS A 4 45.54 13.37 29.24
N VAL A 5 46.64 13.52 29.98
CA VAL A 5 47.80 12.62 29.89
C VAL A 5 47.45 11.23 30.39
N PHE A 6 46.72 11.12 31.52
CA PHE A 6 46.26 9.82 32.02
C PHE A 6 45.23 9.15 31.09
N ALA A 7 44.31 9.93 30.50
CA ALA A 7 43.38 9.40 29.50
C ALA A 7 44.12 8.86 28.26
N MET A 8 45.13 9.57 27.77
CA MET A 8 45.94 9.14 26.63
C MET A 8 46.77 7.88 26.94
N LEU A 9 47.38 7.81 28.12
CA LEU A 9 48.12 6.61 28.57
C LEU A 9 47.20 5.40 28.73
N HIS A 10 45.98 5.61 29.21
CA HIS A 10 44.97 4.56 29.32
C HIS A 10 44.54 4.04 27.95
N GLU A 11 44.26 4.93 26.99
CA GLU A 11 43.90 4.53 25.61
C GLU A 11 45.04 3.73 24.95
N TRP A 12 46.28 4.19 25.11
CA TRP A 12 47.46 3.50 24.59
C TRP A 12 47.65 2.11 25.21
N PHE A 13 47.46 2.00 26.53
CA PHE A 13 47.50 0.72 27.24
C PHE A 13 46.41 -0.24 26.75
N VAL A 14 45.19 0.25 26.55
CA VAL A 14 44.08 -0.54 26.00
C VAL A 14 44.42 -1.05 24.59
N ASP A 15 45.01 -0.22 23.74
CA ASP A 15 45.41 -0.62 22.39
C ASP A 15 46.56 -1.64 22.39
N GLN A 16 47.55 -1.48 23.26
CA GLN A 16 48.60 -2.47 23.45
C GLN A 16 48.05 -3.81 23.93
N LEU A 17 47.12 -3.79 24.89
CA LEU A 17 46.43 -5.00 25.34
C LEU A 17 45.64 -5.66 24.21
N ARG A 18 44.89 -4.89 23.42
CA ARG A 18 44.17 -5.42 22.24
C ARG A 18 45.13 -6.09 21.26
N ALA A 19 46.28 -5.46 20.97
CA ALA A 19 47.29 -6.03 20.08
C ALA A 19 47.92 -7.31 20.66
N LYS A 20 48.20 -7.35 21.96
CA LYS A 20 48.73 -8.54 22.65
C LYS A 20 47.73 -9.70 22.63
N VAL A 21 46.48 -9.46 23.01
CA VAL A 21 45.42 -10.48 23.00
C VAL A 21 45.17 -11.02 21.59
N ARG A 22 45.17 -10.15 20.57
CA ARG A 22 45.03 -10.59 19.17
C ARG A 22 46.18 -11.51 18.75
N ARG A 23 47.42 -11.18 19.12
CA ARG A 23 48.59 -12.04 18.85
C ARG A 23 48.46 -13.38 19.56
N GLU A 24 48.18 -13.38 20.86
CA GLU A 24 48.01 -14.59 21.66
C GLU A 24 46.90 -15.51 21.15
N MET A 25 45.76 -14.95 20.75
CA MET A 25 44.66 -15.71 20.13
C MET A 25 45.07 -16.27 18.78
N ALA A 26 45.79 -15.51 17.96
CA ALA A 26 46.25 -15.96 16.66
C ALA A 26 47.33 -17.06 16.77
N ASP A 27 48.18 -17.01 17.80
CA ASP A 27 49.16 -18.05 18.12
C ASP A 27 48.50 -19.27 18.78
N GLY A 28 47.45 -19.05 19.57
CA GLY A 28 46.58 -20.09 20.10
C GLY A 28 45.90 -20.88 18.97
N PHE A 29 45.40 -20.18 17.94
CA PHE A 29 44.88 -20.83 16.73
C PHE A 29 45.94 -21.68 16.03
N GLY A 30 47.16 -21.16 15.87
CA GLY A 30 48.28 -21.92 15.30
C GLY A 30 48.60 -23.20 16.09
N ARG A 31 48.51 -23.15 17.43
CA ARG A 31 48.79 -24.26 18.34
C ARG A 31 47.65 -25.27 18.53
N GLY A 32 46.57 -25.19 17.74
CA GLY A 32 45.45 -26.14 17.89
C GLY A 32 44.38 -25.74 18.91
N LYS A 33 44.57 -24.65 19.68
CA LYS A 33 43.60 -24.26 20.73
C LYS A 33 42.22 -23.94 20.13
N ASN A 34 41.17 -24.31 20.86
CA ASN A 34 39.81 -23.90 20.51
C ASN A 34 39.51 -22.50 21.05
N LEU A 35 39.15 -21.58 20.16
CA LEU A 35 38.94 -20.16 20.47
C LEU A 35 37.47 -19.75 20.58
N GLY A 36 36.53 -20.69 20.42
CA GLY A 36 35.11 -20.35 20.41
C GLY A 36 34.17 -21.52 20.68
N PRO A 37 32.85 -21.24 20.70
CA PRO A 37 31.83 -22.27 20.88
C PRO A 37 31.85 -23.27 19.71
N ALA A 38 31.50 -24.52 19.99
CA ALA A 38 31.36 -25.53 18.95
C ALA A 38 30.22 -25.16 17.98
N ALA A 39 30.47 -25.39 16.70
CA ALA A 39 29.46 -25.27 15.66
C ALA A 39 28.49 -26.45 15.72
N PHE A 40 27.29 -26.27 15.18
CA PHE A 40 26.37 -27.39 14.95
C PHE A 40 27.08 -28.54 14.19
N GLY A 41 26.97 -29.76 14.69
CA GLY A 41 27.73 -30.93 14.23
C GLY A 41 28.91 -31.33 15.11
N TYR A 42 29.31 -30.47 16.06
CA TYR A 42 30.43 -30.71 16.95
C TYR A 42 30.04 -30.47 18.42
N THR A 43 30.69 -31.18 19.33
CA THR A 43 30.61 -30.98 20.77
C THR A 43 32.00 -30.68 21.34
N LEU A 44 32.05 -30.05 22.52
CA LEU A 44 33.30 -29.79 23.23
C LEU A 44 33.50 -30.82 24.33
N VAL A 45 34.61 -31.55 24.26
CA VAL A 45 35.04 -32.49 25.31
C VAL A 45 36.35 -32.00 25.92
N GLY A 46 36.64 -32.40 27.16
CA GLY A 46 37.97 -32.19 27.73
C GLY A 46 39.00 -32.95 26.90
N ALA A 47 40.08 -32.27 26.52
CA ALA A 47 41.21 -32.91 25.84
C ALA A 47 41.87 -33.90 26.80
N THR A 48 42.15 -35.11 26.35
CA THR A 48 42.72 -36.17 27.18
C THR A 48 44.11 -36.51 26.68
N ASP A 49 45.07 -36.68 27.59
CA ASP A 49 46.41 -37.20 27.24
C ASP A 49 46.35 -38.71 26.91
N PRO A 50 47.39 -39.29 26.28
CA PRO A 50 47.46 -40.72 25.96
C PRO A 50 47.23 -41.66 27.16
N ASN A 51 47.40 -41.14 28.39
CA ASN A 51 47.22 -41.86 29.65
C ASN A 51 45.81 -41.70 30.26
N GLY A 52 44.87 -41.02 29.60
CA GLY A 52 43.49 -40.87 30.08
C GLY A 52 43.24 -39.68 31.02
N GLU A 53 44.25 -38.86 31.33
CA GLU A 53 44.11 -37.68 32.17
C GLU A 53 43.69 -36.43 31.38
N ILE A 54 42.87 -35.56 31.99
CA ILE A 54 42.37 -34.37 31.31
C ILE A 54 43.43 -33.27 31.27
N ARG A 55 43.77 -32.83 30.06
CA ARG A 55 44.77 -31.81 29.78
C ARG A 55 44.33 -30.45 30.30
N ARG A 56 45.23 -29.77 31.01
CA ARG A 56 45.06 -28.41 31.50
C ARG A 56 46.06 -27.47 30.83
N ASP A 57 45.68 -26.21 30.65
CA ASP A 57 46.59 -25.17 30.17
C ASP A 57 47.55 -24.68 31.27
N ASP A 58 48.49 -23.81 30.90
CA ASP A 58 49.48 -23.21 31.80
C ASP A 58 48.84 -22.42 32.97
N ASP A 59 47.56 -22.04 32.83
CA ASP A 59 46.76 -21.34 33.83
C ASP A 59 45.83 -22.29 34.63
N GLY A 60 45.97 -23.62 34.45
CA GLY A 60 45.20 -24.65 35.16
C GLY A 60 43.78 -24.93 34.64
N ARG A 61 43.39 -24.32 33.51
CA ARG A 61 42.05 -24.47 32.90
C ARG A 61 41.98 -25.68 31.97
N LEU A 62 40.80 -26.29 31.88
CA LEU A 62 40.56 -27.45 31.01
C LEU A 62 40.76 -27.09 29.54
N ILE A 63 41.65 -27.78 28.84
CA ILE A 63 41.74 -27.68 27.39
C ILE A 63 40.53 -28.40 26.81
N ARG A 64 39.76 -27.72 25.96
CA ARG A 64 38.58 -28.29 25.30
C ARG A 64 38.85 -28.53 23.83
N GLU A 65 38.66 -29.76 23.39
CA GLU A 65 38.78 -30.18 22.00
C GLU A 65 37.39 -30.36 21.37
N LYS A 66 37.33 -30.14 20.06
CA LYS A 66 36.11 -30.36 19.28
C LYS A 66 36.06 -31.81 18.86
N VAL A 67 34.91 -32.46 19.09
CA VAL A 67 34.64 -33.82 18.62
C VAL A 67 33.34 -33.81 17.83
N ILE A 68 33.24 -34.67 16.82
CA ILE A 68 32.05 -34.81 15.98
C ILE A 68 30.90 -35.36 16.83
N ALA A 69 29.75 -34.66 16.82
CA ALA A 69 28.52 -35.15 17.44
C ALA A 69 27.79 -36.05 16.42
N PRO A 70 27.66 -37.37 16.65
CA PRO A 70 27.20 -38.30 15.62
C PRO A 70 25.81 -37.99 15.05
N GLU A 71 24.84 -37.64 15.90
CA GLU A 71 23.48 -37.33 15.49
C GLU A 71 23.40 -36.05 14.64
N ALA A 72 24.03 -34.98 15.11
CA ALA A 72 24.08 -33.71 14.39
C ALA A 72 24.88 -33.83 13.09
N ALA A 73 25.94 -34.64 13.06
CA ALA A 73 26.71 -34.94 11.86
C ALA A 73 25.86 -35.62 10.79
N GLU A 74 24.99 -36.55 11.17
CA GLU A 74 24.09 -37.20 10.22
C GLU A 74 23.04 -36.24 9.67
N GLN A 75 22.49 -35.36 10.50
CA GLN A 75 21.58 -34.30 10.06
C GLN A 75 22.26 -33.35 9.07
N ILE A 76 23.55 -33.03 9.25
CA ILE A 76 24.35 -32.24 8.31
C ILE A 76 24.51 -33.00 6.99
N ARG A 77 24.90 -34.29 7.01
CA ARG A 77 25.02 -35.11 5.79
C ARG A 77 23.71 -35.17 5.01
N GLU A 78 22.59 -35.39 5.70
CA GLU A 78 21.26 -35.40 5.09
C GLU A 78 20.89 -34.04 4.49
N GLY A 79 21.19 -32.95 5.19
CA GLY A 79 21.00 -31.59 4.68
C GLY A 79 21.77 -31.33 3.38
N PHE A 80 23.03 -31.76 3.33
CA PHE A 80 23.88 -31.67 2.13
C PHE A 80 23.36 -32.56 1.00
N ARG A 81 23.03 -33.84 1.26
CA ARG A 81 22.46 -34.75 0.24
C ARG A 81 21.15 -34.22 -0.33
N ARG A 82 20.22 -33.78 0.51
CA ARG A 82 18.95 -33.17 0.07
C ARG A 82 19.15 -31.90 -0.76
N PHE A 83 20.18 -31.12 -0.44
CA PHE A 83 20.51 -29.92 -1.20
C PHE A 83 21.20 -30.27 -2.52
N ALA A 84 22.27 -31.05 -2.52
CA ALA A 84 23.08 -31.30 -3.70
C ALA A 84 22.42 -32.29 -4.69
N GLU A 85 21.77 -33.34 -4.18
CA GLU A 85 21.28 -34.46 -5.00
C GLU A 85 19.78 -34.38 -5.23
N ALA A 86 19.00 -34.16 -4.17
CA ALA A 86 17.53 -34.11 -4.27
C ALA A 86 16.98 -32.75 -4.75
N ASN A 87 17.85 -31.77 -5.01
CA ASN A 87 17.50 -30.44 -5.47
C ASN A 87 16.57 -29.65 -4.53
N TRP A 88 16.61 -29.88 -3.21
CA TRP A 88 15.76 -29.13 -2.28
C TRP A 88 16.25 -27.69 -2.09
N SER A 89 15.33 -26.74 -1.93
CA SER A 89 15.71 -25.36 -1.60
C SER A 89 16.17 -25.26 -0.13
N PRO A 90 17.06 -24.32 0.24
CA PRO A 90 17.48 -24.16 1.64
C PRO A 90 16.32 -23.85 2.59
N GLY A 91 15.26 -23.20 2.08
CA GLY A 91 14.03 -22.97 2.84
C GLY A 91 13.18 -24.23 3.04
N ARG A 92 13.18 -25.18 2.09
CA ARG A 92 12.55 -26.50 2.28
C ARG A 92 13.29 -27.32 3.34
N ILE A 93 14.62 -27.34 3.29
CA ILE A 93 15.45 -28.04 4.28
C ILE A 93 15.22 -27.46 5.68
N ALA A 94 15.20 -26.13 5.83
CA ALA A 94 14.93 -25.47 7.09
C ALA A 94 13.56 -25.88 7.69
N ARG A 95 12.50 -25.95 6.86
CA ARG A 95 11.17 -26.39 7.31
C ARG A 95 11.19 -27.84 7.78
N THR A 96 11.86 -28.73 7.06
CA THR A 96 11.95 -30.13 7.46
C THR A 96 12.76 -30.31 8.75
N PHE A 97 13.83 -29.55 8.94
CA PHE A 97 14.60 -29.58 10.19
C PHE A 97 13.79 -29.05 11.38
N ASN A 98 13.00 -27.98 11.18
CA ASN A 98 12.09 -27.47 12.20
C ASN A 98 10.99 -28.48 12.56
N GLN A 99 10.44 -29.21 11.58
CA GLN A 99 9.45 -30.26 11.81
C GLN A 99 10.01 -31.46 12.58
N ALA A 100 11.28 -31.80 12.34
CA ALA A 100 11.98 -32.88 13.03
C ALA A 100 12.61 -32.45 14.38
N GLY A 101 12.45 -31.19 14.80
CA GLY A 101 12.99 -30.71 16.08
C GLY A 101 14.52 -30.66 16.15
N VAL A 102 15.21 -30.57 15.00
CA VAL A 102 16.69 -30.62 14.92
C VAL A 102 17.32 -29.49 15.75
N ASP A 103 18.23 -29.85 16.66
CA ASP A 103 18.98 -28.93 17.55
C ASP A 103 18.10 -28.15 18.54
N GLY A 104 16.81 -28.51 18.69
CA GLY A 104 15.84 -27.80 19.54
C GLY A 104 15.61 -26.33 19.16
N GLY A 105 16.18 -25.88 18.04
CA GLY A 105 16.28 -24.48 17.66
C GLY A 105 15.65 -24.19 16.30
N MET A 106 15.29 -22.92 16.07
CA MET A 106 14.66 -22.51 14.82
C MET A 106 15.69 -22.44 13.67
N TRP A 107 15.51 -23.27 12.66
CA TRP A 107 16.21 -23.25 11.38
C TRP A 107 15.57 -22.25 10.41
N THR A 108 16.42 -21.43 9.79
CA THR A 108 16.03 -20.47 8.76
C THR A 108 16.82 -20.72 7.49
N ARG A 109 16.37 -20.18 6.35
CA ARG A 109 17.13 -20.21 5.09
C ARG A 109 18.57 -19.75 5.30
N ARG A 110 18.79 -18.69 6.08
CA ARG A 110 20.12 -18.15 6.38
C ARG A 110 20.97 -19.12 7.20
N LYS A 111 20.40 -19.80 8.20
CA LYS A 111 21.12 -20.83 8.97
C LYS A 111 21.50 -22.03 8.11
N VAL A 112 20.59 -22.50 7.25
CA VAL A 112 20.89 -23.60 6.30
C VAL A 112 21.98 -23.19 5.32
N VAL A 113 21.93 -21.97 4.76
CA VAL A 113 23.02 -21.48 3.88
C VAL A 113 24.34 -21.40 4.66
N LYS A 114 24.35 -20.89 5.89
CA LYS A 114 25.56 -20.88 6.73
C LYS A 114 26.11 -22.28 7.00
N MET A 115 25.24 -23.27 7.20
CA MET A 115 25.65 -24.68 7.32
C MET A 115 26.27 -25.17 6.01
N LEU A 116 25.63 -24.90 4.87
CA LEU A 116 26.13 -25.31 3.56
C LEU A 116 27.45 -24.63 3.16
N THR A 117 27.78 -23.46 3.72
CA THR A 117 29.01 -22.71 3.44
C THR A 117 30.09 -22.86 4.51
N ARG A 118 29.91 -23.76 5.50
CA ARG A 118 30.87 -23.90 6.60
C ARG A 118 31.98 -24.90 6.27
N GLU A 119 33.20 -24.39 6.08
CA GLU A 119 34.35 -25.20 5.64
C GLU A 119 34.92 -26.14 6.72
N THR A 120 34.54 -25.97 7.98
CA THR A 120 34.91 -26.93 9.04
C THR A 120 34.40 -28.34 8.72
N TYR A 121 33.27 -28.46 7.99
CA TYR A 121 32.72 -29.75 7.59
C TYR A 121 33.57 -30.53 6.59
N ILE A 122 34.47 -29.87 5.85
CA ILE A 122 35.48 -30.52 4.99
C ILE A 122 36.86 -30.64 5.67
N GLY A 123 36.96 -30.23 6.94
CA GLY A 123 38.18 -30.28 7.73
C GLY A 123 39.07 -29.04 7.58
N VAL A 124 38.50 -27.86 7.31
CA VAL A 124 39.26 -26.60 7.23
C VAL A 124 38.70 -25.59 8.22
N GLU A 125 39.56 -25.01 9.05
CA GLU A 125 39.20 -23.92 9.95
C GLU A 125 39.87 -22.62 9.54
N TRP A 126 39.12 -21.53 9.73
CA TRP A 126 39.56 -20.16 9.46
C TRP A 126 39.50 -19.33 10.72
N TYR A 127 40.49 -18.47 10.90
CA TYR A 127 40.56 -17.48 11.97
C TYR A 127 40.82 -16.09 11.41
N GLY A 128 40.23 -15.07 12.05
CA GLY A 128 40.46 -13.67 11.69
C GLY A 128 39.62 -13.14 10.54
N MET A 129 38.54 -13.81 10.13
CA MET A 129 37.72 -13.37 8.98
C MET A 129 37.02 -12.01 9.16
N THR A 130 36.73 -11.62 10.41
CA THR A 130 36.01 -10.38 10.73
C THR A 130 36.59 -9.68 11.96
N TYR A 131 36.30 -8.40 12.11
CA TYR A 131 36.61 -7.60 13.30
C TYR A 131 35.45 -6.66 13.64
N GLN A 132 35.36 -6.27 14.91
CA GLN A 132 34.34 -5.35 15.41
C GLN A 132 34.90 -3.93 15.47
N VAL A 133 34.13 -2.96 14.95
CA VAL A 133 34.39 -1.53 15.04
C VAL A 133 33.25 -0.90 15.81
N ARG A 134 33.56 -0.15 16.86
CA ARG A 134 32.57 0.60 17.63
C ARG A 134 32.54 2.04 17.14
N ASP A 135 31.35 2.51 16.80
CA ASP A 135 31.10 3.91 16.48
C ASP A 135 31.22 4.77 17.75
N PRO A 136 32.09 5.79 17.78
CA PRO A 136 32.33 6.62 18.95
C PRO A 136 31.14 7.54 19.31
N GLU A 137 30.29 7.92 18.35
CA GLU A 137 29.16 8.83 18.57
C GLU A 137 27.89 8.06 18.92
N THR A 138 27.61 6.97 18.20
CA THR A 138 26.36 6.21 18.37
C THR A 138 26.49 5.02 19.32
N GLY A 139 27.72 4.66 19.70
CA GLY A 139 28.02 3.48 20.51
C GLY A 139 27.73 2.14 19.83
N ARG A 140 27.26 2.14 18.57
CA ARG A 140 26.91 0.94 17.80
C ARG A 140 28.16 0.16 17.44
N VAL A 141 28.06 -1.17 17.50
CA VAL A 141 29.15 -2.08 17.10
C VAL A 141 28.84 -2.66 15.73
N GLU A 142 29.69 -2.34 14.76
CA GLU A 142 29.63 -2.85 13.40
C GLU A 142 30.67 -3.98 13.22
N VAL A 143 30.32 -5.02 12.46
CA VAL A 143 31.21 -6.15 12.16
C VAL A 143 31.71 -6.01 10.71
N LYS A 144 33.00 -5.72 10.53
CA LYS A 144 33.63 -5.58 9.22
C LYS A 144 34.40 -6.85 8.84
N ALA A 145 34.37 -7.20 7.56
CA ALA A 145 35.16 -8.31 7.02
C ALA A 145 36.63 -7.89 6.84
N ARG A 146 37.55 -8.82 7.08
CA ARG A 146 38.97 -8.62 6.77
C ARG A 146 39.30 -9.08 5.35
N PRO A 147 40.31 -8.49 4.71
CA PRO A 147 40.93 -9.03 3.50
C PRO A 147 41.34 -10.51 3.67
N GLN A 148 41.22 -11.32 2.61
CA GLN A 148 41.44 -12.77 2.67
C GLN A 148 42.89 -13.17 2.97
N ASP A 149 43.85 -12.33 2.61
CA ASP A 149 45.27 -12.46 2.90
C ASP A 149 45.59 -12.37 4.41
N GLU A 150 44.73 -11.73 5.20
CA GLU A 150 44.85 -11.71 6.66
C GLU A 150 44.25 -12.95 7.34
N TRP A 151 43.56 -13.82 6.59
CA TRP A 151 42.87 -14.97 7.16
C TRP A 151 43.86 -16.10 7.46
N LYS A 152 43.84 -16.60 8.69
CA LYS A 152 44.64 -17.76 9.07
C LYS A 152 43.87 -19.05 8.78
N ARG A 153 44.46 -19.94 7.98
CA ARG A 153 43.93 -21.26 7.64
C ARG A 153 44.58 -22.35 8.50
N ARG A 154 43.80 -23.35 8.91
CA ARG A 154 44.28 -24.56 9.59
C ARG A 154 43.55 -25.79 9.07
N ASP A 155 44.31 -26.84 8.72
CA ASP A 155 43.76 -28.13 8.32
C ASP A 155 43.46 -29.01 9.55
N VAL A 156 42.23 -29.49 9.64
CA VAL A 156 41.69 -30.31 10.73
C VAL A 156 40.92 -31.52 10.16
N PRO A 157 41.60 -32.45 9.47
CA PRO A 157 40.94 -33.58 8.78
C PRO A 157 40.13 -34.48 9.72
N HIS A 158 40.51 -34.58 10.99
CA HIS A 158 39.79 -35.34 12.03
C HIS A 158 38.39 -34.76 12.37
N LEU A 159 38.09 -33.52 11.95
CA LEU A 159 36.78 -32.89 12.12
C LEU A 159 35.89 -32.98 10.87
N ARG A 160 36.32 -33.70 9.83
CA ARG A 160 35.57 -33.81 8.57
C ARG A 160 34.25 -34.56 8.76
N ILE A 161 33.15 -33.97 8.29
CA ILE A 161 31.79 -34.57 8.31
C ILE A 161 31.31 -34.90 6.88
N ILE A 162 31.69 -34.07 5.90
CA ILE A 162 31.24 -34.11 4.49
C ILE A 162 32.42 -34.46 3.57
N SER A 163 32.16 -35.22 2.50
CA SER A 163 33.14 -35.51 1.46
C SER A 163 33.36 -34.32 0.52
N ASP A 164 34.56 -34.23 -0.06
CA ASP A 164 34.93 -33.14 -0.97
C ASP A 164 34.00 -33.09 -2.21
N GLU A 165 33.55 -34.26 -2.69
CA GLU A 165 32.59 -34.38 -3.80
C GLU A 165 31.21 -33.77 -3.49
N LEU A 166 30.66 -34.10 -2.32
CA LEU A 166 29.34 -33.62 -1.91
C LEU A 166 29.38 -32.11 -1.60
N TRP A 167 30.51 -31.65 -1.04
CA TRP A 167 30.78 -30.23 -0.83
C TRP A 167 30.84 -29.45 -2.15
N ALA A 168 31.60 -29.94 -3.13
CA ALA A 168 31.74 -29.29 -4.43
C ALA A 168 30.38 -29.14 -5.14
N LYS A 169 29.55 -30.19 -5.14
CA LYS A 169 28.18 -30.13 -5.70
C LYS A 169 27.31 -29.08 -4.99
N ALA A 170 27.39 -28.98 -3.67
CA ALA A 170 26.65 -27.97 -2.91
C ALA A 170 27.12 -26.54 -3.22
N GLN A 171 28.43 -26.30 -3.30
CA GLN A 171 28.97 -24.97 -3.63
C GLN A 171 28.62 -24.55 -5.07
N GLN A 172 28.73 -25.47 -6.04
CA GLN A 172 28.32 -25.23 -7.42
C GLN A 172 26.87 -24.75 -7.47
N ARG A 173 25.96 -25.48 -6.82
CA ARG A 173 24.55 -25.12 -6.78
C ARG A 173 24.27 -23.78 -6.10
N LEU A 174 24.97 -23.47 -5.01
CA LEU A 174 24.87 -22.15 -4.37
C LEU A 174 25.31 -21.03 -5.31
N SER A 175 26.37 -21.26 -6.09
CA SER A 175 26.89 -20.31 -7.07
C SER A 175 25.91 -20.07 -8.22
N GLU A 176 25.27 -21.12 -8.73
CA GLU A 176 24.24 -21.05 -9.78
C GLU A 176 23.01 -20.26 -9.30
N ILE A 177 22.54 -20.52 -8.08
CA ILE A 177 21.45 -19.77 -7.46
C ILE A 177 21.82 -18.29 -7.32
N LYS A 178 23.05 -17.98 -6.88
CA LYS A 178 23.55 -16.60 -6.72
C LYS A 178 23.63 -15.88 -8.07
N ALA A 179 24.12 -16.56 -9.11
CA ALA A 179 24.20 -16.03 -10.47
C ALA A 179 22.81 -15.77 -11.08
N ALA A 180 21.85 -16.68 -10.88
CA ALA A 180 20.47 -16.50 -11.32
C ALA A 180 19.79 -15.29 -10.65
N HIS A 181 20.02 -15.10 -9.34
CA HIS A 181 19.50 -13.94 -8.61
C HIS A 181 20.12 -12.62 -9.09
N ARG A 182 21.43 -12.59 -9.38
CA ARG A 182 22.13 -11.39 -9.88
C ARG A 182 21.65 -10.95 -11.28
N LYS A 183 21.23 -11.87 -12.14
CA LYS A 183 20.64 -11.55 -13.46
C LYS A 183 19.21 -11.00 -13.37
N SER A 184 18.49 -11.29 -12.27
CA SER A 184 17.10 -10.84 -12.05
C SER A 184 16.96 -9.52 -11.29
N ALA A 185 18.00 -9.12 -10.55
CA ALA A 185 18.04 -7.89 -9.76
C ALA A 185 19.14 -6.99 -10.33
N GLY A 186 18.77 -6.03 -11.18
CA GLY A 186 19.69 -4.98 -11.61
C GLY A 186 20.10 -4.12 -10.43
N GLY A 187 21.25 -4.42 -9.80
CA GLY A 187 21.92 -3.59 -8.81
C GLY A 187 22.30 -4.32 -7.49
N PRO A 188 23.37 -3.89 -6.79
CA PRO A 188 23.78 -4.48 -5.51
C PRO A 188 22.81 -4.10 -4.40
N ALA A 189 22.45 -5.10 -3.58
CA ALA A 189 21.66 -4.95 -2.38
C ALA A 189 22.61 -5.02 -1.17
N ASP A 190 23.09 -3.86 -0.71
CA ASP A 190 23.33 -3.53 0.70
C ASP A 190 23.92 -2.10 0.75
N GLU A 191 23.50 -1.33 1.75
CA GLU A 191 24.03 -0.01 2.15
C GLU A 191 23.54 1.26 1.42
N ASN A 192 22.26 1.36 1.08
CA ASN A 192 21.64 2.68 0.96
C ASN A 192 20.16 2.62 1.40
N PRO A 193 19.63 3.64 2.11
CA PRO A 193 18.19 3.77 2.26
C PRO A 193 17.60 3.76 0.85
N THR A 194 16.87 2.68 0.52
CA THR A 194 16.33 2.51 -0.84
C THR A 194 15.63 3.80 -1.26
N ARG A 195 15.85 4.26 -2.50
CA ARG A 195 15.14 5.41 -3.11
C ARG A 195 13.62 5.38 -2.88
N THR A 196 13.06 4.20 -2.60
CA THR A 196 11.67 3.92 -2.18
C THR A 196 11.24 4.57 -0.86
N SER A 197 12.18 4.97 0.01
CA SER A 197 11.90 5.70 1.26
C SER A 197 11.73 7.21 1.05
N VAL A 198 12.30 7.75 -0.03
CA VAL A 198 12.20 9.18 -0.41
C VAL A 198 11.10 9.38 -1.46
N TYR A 199 10.83 8.37 -2.30
CA TYR A 199 9.71 8.35 -3.25
C TYR A 199 8.94 7.03 -3.15
N PRO A 200 7.77 7.00 -2.51
CA PRO A 200 6.97 5.78 -2.40
C PRO A 200 6.52 5.31 -3.80
N THR A 201 6.86 4.07 -4.16
CA THR A 201 6.45 3.46 -5.44
C THR A 201 5.06 2.81 -5.37
N VAL A 202 4.40 2.90 -4.21
CA VAL A 202 3.09 2.33 -3.90
C VAL A 202 2.32 3.31 -3.03
N LEU A 203 1.01 3.42 -3.24
CA LEU A 203 0.11 4.27 -2.46
C LEU A 203 -0.08 3.75 -1.03
N VAL A 204 -0.14 2.43 -0.86
CA VAL A 204 -0.36 1.78 0.43
C VAL A 204 0.61 0.63 0.58
N ARG A 205 1.34 0.58 1.70
CA ARG A 205 2.11 -0.60 2.14
C ARG A 205 1.46 -1.17 3.39
N PRO A 206 0.63 -2.22 3.28
CA PRO A 206 -0.04 -2.80 4.43
C PRO A 206 0.92 -3.54 5.36
N ASP A 207 0.51 -3.67 6.61
CA ASP A 207 1.16 -4.51 7.61
C ASP A 207 0.41 -5.83 7.79
N CYS A 208 1.12 -6.88 8.15
CA CYS A 208 0.48 -8.16 8.43
C CYS A 208 -0.26 -8.12 9.77
N GLY A 209 -1.58 -8.36 9.78
CA GLY A 209 -2.37 -8.38 11.02
C GLY A 209 -1.97 -9.49 12.02
N TYR A 210 -1.22 -10.51 11.60
CA TYR A 210 -0.76 -11.59 12.49
C TYR A 210 0.62 -11.33 13.10
N CYS A 211 1.60 -10.87 12.30
CA CYS A 211 2.99 -10.72 12.75
C CYS A 211 3.50 -9.27 12.74
N LYS A 212 2.63 -8.31 12.40
CA LYS A 212 2.85 -6.85 12.39
C LYS A 212 4.01 -6.36 11.51
N SER A 213 4.66 -7.25 10.75
CA SER A 213 5.66 -6.86 9.77
C SER A 213 5.00 -6.28 8.52
N SER A 214 5.58 -5.21 7.97
CA SER A 214 5.16 -4.66 6.68
C SER A 214 5.27 -5.68 5.56
N LEU A 215 4.26 -5.67 4.68
CA LEU A 215 4.23 -6.55 3.53
C LEU A 215 5.24 -6.12 2.47
N ILE A 216 5.82 -7.13 1.83
CA ILE A 216 6.84 -6.96 0.79
C ILE A 216 6.30 -7.35 -0.58
N LEU A 217 6.91 -6.82 -1.63
CA LEU A 217 6.57 -7.16 -3.00
C LEU A 217 7.19 -8.50 -3.39
N GLY A 218 6.34 -9.47 -3.73
CA GLY A 218 6.79 -10.81 -4.11
C GLY A 218 6.83 -11.05 -5.61
N ARG A 219 6.24 -10.15 -6.39
CA ARG A 219 6.22 -10.14 -7.85
C ARG A 219 6.37 -8.70 -8.32
N SER A 220 6.87 -8.50 -9.53
CA SER A 220 7.04 -7.20 -10.18
C SER A 220 6.17 -7.06 -11.44
N GLY A 221 6.13 -5.86 -12.01
CA GLY A 221 5.39 -5.55 -13.24
C GLY A 221 3.86 -5.62 -13.08
N LYS A 222 3.15 -6.04 -14.13
CA LYS A 222 1.68 -6.09 -14.18
C LYS A 222 1.04 -6.95 -13.07
N TYR A 223 1.76 -7.92 -12.55
CA TYR A 223 1.28 -8.85 -11.51
C TYR A 223 1.90 -8.57 -10.14
N ALA A 224 2.42 -7.36 -9.93
CA ALA A 224 3.01 -6.97 -8.67
C ALA A 224 2.02 -7.19 -7.53
N SER A 225 2.47 -7.93 -6.52
CA SER A 225 1.62 -8.45 -5.45
C SER A 225 2.34 -8.34 -4.11
N PHE A 226 1.61 -7.95 -3.09
CA PHE A 226 2.02 -8.01 -1.70
C PHE A 226 1.94 -9.44 -1.16
N PHE A 227 2.86 -9.76 -0.26
CA PHE A 227 2.82 -10.96 0.57
C PHE A 227 3.56 -10.73 1.89
N CYS A 228 3.26 -11.56 2.89
CA CYS A 228 4.01 -11.55 4.13
C CYS A 228 5.22 -12.49 4.02
N GLY A 229 6.43 -11.95 4.21
CA GLY A 229 7.66 -12.75 4.25
C GLY A 229 7.63 -13.83 5.33
N ASN A 230 7.05 -13.52 6.49
CA ASN A 230 6.90 -14.46 7.59
C ASN A 230 5.82 -15.50 7.30
N GLY A 231 4.65 -15.11 6.78
CA GLY A 231 3.58 -16.06 6.46
C GLY A 231 3.93 -17.01 5.31
N LYS A 232 4.64 -16.55 4.27
CA LYS A 232 5.16 -17.41 3.20
C LYS A 232 6.07 -18.52 3.72
N ASP A 233 6.94 -18.17 4.66
CA ASP A 233 7.92 -19.09 5.26
C ASP A 233 7.38 -19.77 6.52
N ALA A 234 6.10 -19.56 6.88
CA ALA A 234 5.46 -20.02 8.11
C ALA A 234 6.24 -19.68 9.41
N LYS A 235 6.83 -18.48 9.48
CA LYS A 235 7.54 -17.95 10.65
C LYS A 235 6.57 -17.32 11.64
N HIS A 236 6.90 -17.40 12.93
CA HIS A 236 6.18 -16.75 14.04
C HIS A 236 4.67 -17.07 14.08
N GLY A 237 4.25 -18.25 13.59
CA GLY A 237 2.81 -18.60 13.53
C GLY A 237 1.98 -17.71 12.60
N CYS A 238 2.61 -16.94 11.70
CA CYS A 238 1.91 -16.03 10.80
C CYS A 238 1.02 -16.80 9.82
N GLN A 239 -0.27 -16.51 9.83
CA GLN A 239 -1.26 -17.21 9.01
C GLN A 239 -1.42 -16.61 7.60
N LEU A 240 -0.82 -15.45 7.31
CA LEU A 240 -0.96 -14.75 6.02
C LEU A 240 -0.08 -15.39 4.93
N THR A 241 -0.57 -16.46 4.31
CA THR A 241 0.18 -17.29 3.35
C THR A 241 -0.04 -16.93 1.88
N THR A 242 -1.03 -16.09 1.59
CA THR A 242 -1.46 -15.77 0.22
C THR A 242 -0.82 -14.50 -0.33
N TYR A 243 -0.99 -14.26 -1.64
CA TYR A 243 -0.55 -13.05 -2.33
C TYR A 243 -1.77 -12.23 -2.73
N LYS A 244 -1.66 -10.91 -2.74
CA LYS A 244 -2.68 -10.01 -3.29
C LYS A 244 -2.04 -8.93 -4.15
N SER A 245 -2.65 -8.68 -5.32
CA SER A 245 -2.18 -7.64 -6.24
C SER A 245 -2.15 -6.27 -5.58
N ILE A 246 -1.09 -5.50 -5.80
CA ILE A 246 -0.96 -4.10 -5.35
C ILE A 246 -2.19 -3.31 -5.80
N ARG A 247 -2.55 -3.42 -7.08
CA ARG A 247 -3.69 -2.72 -7.68
C ARG A 247 -5.00 -2.96 -6.93
N HIS A 248 -5.21 -4.18 -6.42
CA HIS A 248 -6.45 -4.48 -5.70
C HIS A 248 -6.43 -3.87 -4.29
N VAL A 249 -5.30 -3.99 -3.59
CA VAL A 249 -5.15 -3.40 -2.25
C VAL A 249 -5.33 -1.88 -2.32
N GLU A 250 -4.58 -1.20 -3.18
CA GLU A 250 -4.61 0.26 -3.28
C GLU A 250 -5.98 0.75 -3.72
N ARG A 251 -6.57 0.16 -4.77
CA ARG A 251 -7.90 0.55 -5.23
C ARG A 251 -8.94 0.39 -4.13
N SER A 252 -8.95 -0.77 -3.47
CA SER A 252 -9.90 -1.05 -2.39
C SER A 252 -9.79 -0.04 -1.25
N VAL A 253 -8.58 0.26 -0.77
CA VAL A 253 -8.37 1.24 0.30
C VAL A 253 -8.81 2.63 -0.14
N VAL A 254 -8.41 3.07 -1.34
CA VAL A 254 -8.75 4.41 -1.86
C VAL A 254 -10.26 4.55 -2.08
N GLU A 255 -10.95 3.54 -2.63
CA GLU A 255 -12.40 3.57 -2.83
C GLU A 255 -13.16 3.70 -1.51
N VAL A 256 -12.77 2.94 -0.48
CA VAL A 256 -13.42 3.03 0.83
C VAL A 256 -13.13 4.37 1.51
N VAL A 257 -11.90 4.85 1.47
CA VAL A 257 -11.55 6.17 2.02
C VAL A 257 -12.36 7.25 1.32
N ARG A 258 -12.37 7.28 -0.02
CA ARG A 258 -13.17 8.25 -0.80
C ARG A 258 -14.66 8.17 -0.49
N GLY A 259 -15.22 6.96 -0.42
CA GLY A 259 -16.62 6.74 -0.11
C GLY A 259 -17.01 7.27 1.28
N ARG A 260 -16.11 7.15 2.26
CA ARG A 260 -16.32 7.72 3.61
C ARG A 260 -16.19 9.24 3.64
N LEU A 261 -15.25 9.81 2.88
CA LEU A 261 -15.05 11.27 2.85
C LEU A 261 -16.20 12.03 2.16
N VAL A 262 -17.00 11.36 1.32
CA VAL A 262 -18.18 11.98 0.66
C VAL A 262 -19.51 11.68 1.37
N ASP A 263 -19.50 10.89 2.45
CA ASP A 263 -20.71 10.53 3.18
C ASP A 263 -21.22 11.74 3.99
N PRO A 264 -22.44 12.25 3.72
CA PRO A 264 -22.98 13.40 4.46
C PRO A 264 -23.03 13.17 5.97
N ALA A 265 -23.32 11.94 6.41
CA ALA A 265 -23.36 11.61 7.84
C ALA A 265 -21.97 11.74 8.49
N PHE A 266 -20.92 11.41 7.74
CA PHE A 266 -19.53 11.58 8.18
C PHE A 266 -19.16 13.06 8.30
N VAL A 267 -19.57 13.89 7.32
CA VAL A 267 -19.34 15.35 7.34
C VAL A 267 -20.00 15.99 8.55
N THR A 268 -21.27 15.70 8.81
CA THR A 268 -22.00 16.24 9.97
C THR A 268 -21.35 15.80 11.28
N ALA A 269 -20.98 14.53 11.41
CA ALA A 269 -20.32 14.02 12.62
C ALA A 269 -18.95 14.68 12.86
N LEU A 270 -18.15 14.85 11.80
CA LEU A 270 -16.83 15.49 11.88
C LEU A 270 -16.96 16.97 12.26
N THR A 271 -17.91 17.69 11.65
CA THR A 271 -18.18 19.11 11.92
C THR A 271 -18.63 19.32 13.37
N SER A 272 -19.56 18.49 13.84
CA SER A 272 -20.06 18.54 15.22
C SER A 272 -18.95 18.24 16.23
N ALA A 273 -18.13 17.21 15.98
CA ALA A 273 -17.01 16.86 16.85
C ALA A 273 -15.95 17.97 16.92
N ALA A 274 -15.64 18.62 15.80
CA ALA A 274 -14.70 19.74 15.77
C ALA A 274 -15.23 20.95 16.55
N ASN A 275 -16.48 21.34 16.30
CA ASN A 275 -17.12 22.46 16.98
C ASN A 275 -17.30 22.24 18.49
N ALA A 276 -17.49 20.98 18.93
CA ALA A 276 -17.53 20.66 20.35
C ALA A 276 -16.20 20.95 21.06
N VAL A 277 -15.06 20.71 20.42
CA VAL A 277 -13.73 21.04 20.96
C VAL A 277 -13.55 22.56 21.04
N LEU A 278 -13.93 23.28 19.98
CA LEU A 278 -13.86 24.75 19.96
C LEU A 278 -14.75 25.36 21.06
N ALA A 279 -15.97 24.85 21.24
CA ALA A 279 -16.87 25.30 22.28
C ALA A 279 -16.34 24.99 23.69
N ALA A 280 -15.74 23.82 23.91
CA ALA A 280 -15.16 23.45 25.19
C ALA A 280 -13.96 24.32 25.58
N ASP A 281 -13.10 24.68 24.61
CA ASP A 281 -11.98 25.60 24.85
C ASP A 281 -12.47 27.03 25.06
N ALA A 282 -13.47 27.49 24.30
CA ALA A 282 -14.09 28.82 24.50
C ALA A 282 -14.79 28.95 25.86
N ALA A 283 -15.35 27.85 26.39
CA ALA A 283 -15.99 27.80 27.69
C ALA A 283 -15.00 27.69 28.87
N ARG A 284 -13.69 27.59 28.61
CA ARG A 284 -12.68 27.50 29.68
C ARG A 284 -12.67 28.81 30.48
N PRO A 285 -12.67 28.76 31.83
CA PRO A 285 -12.65 29.97 32.65
C PRO A 285 -11.43 30.83 32.32
N VAL A 286 -11.69 32.08 31.95
CA VAL A 286 -10.64 33.07 31.75
C VAL A 286 -10.25 33.60 33.12
N GLU A 287 -9.04 33.26 33.57
CA GLU A 287 -8.48 33.87 34.77
C GLU A 287 -8.22 35.36 34.49
N ASP A 288 -8.67 36.23 35.39
CA ASP A 288 -8.49 37.67 35.25
C ASP A 288 -6.99 38.01 35.44
N PRO A 289 -6.31 38.60 34.44
CA PRO A 289 -4.90 38.99 34.59
C PRO A 289 -4.72 40.25 35.46
N ASP A 290 -5.77 41.03 35.71
CA ASP A 290 -5.66 42.34 36.35
C ASP A 290 -5.20 42.29 37.82
N PRO A 291 -5.58 41.30 38.66
CA PRO A 291 -5.00 41.11 39.98
C PRO A 291 -3.47 40.89 39.94
N VAL A 292 -2.98 40.06 39.03
CA VAL A 292 -1.53 39.79 38.88
C VAL A 292 -0.81 41.03 38.37
N ARG A 293 -1.38 41.75 37.39
CA ARG A 293 -0.85 43.03 36.89
C ARG A 293 -0.77 44.08 38.00
N THR A 294 -1.76 44.12 38.89
CA THR A 294 -1.77 45.03 40.03
C THR A 294 -0.67 44.70 41.02
N LEU A 295 -0.49 43.41 41.36
CA LEU A 295 0.60 42.95 42.23
C LEU A 295 1.99 43.24 41.64
N ILE A 296 2.18 43.08 40.33
CA ILE A 296 3.42 43.45 39.64
C ILE A 296 3.72 44.94 39.87
N ARG A 297 2.75 45.83 39.63
CA ARG A 297 2.91 47.29 39.85
C ARG A 297 3.22 47.62 41.31
N GLU A 298 2.61 46.92 42.27
CA GLU A 298 2.88 47.13 43.70
C GLU A 298 4.31 46.75 44.09
N VAL A 299 4.79 45.59 43.62
CA VAL A 299 6.15 45.11 43.92
C VAL A 299 7.20 45.98 43.22
N GLU A 300 6.94 46.43 41.99
CA GLU A 300 7.78 47.42 41.29
C GLU A 300 7.90 48.71 42.11
N ARG A 301 6.79 49.28 42.58
CA ARG A 301 6.81 50.46 43.46
C ARG A 301 7.56 50.24 44.78
N LYS A 302 7.55 49.03 45.35
CA LYS A 302 8.31 48.72 46.57
C LYS A 302 9.81 48.66 46.28
N ARG A 303 10.21 47.98 45.19
CA ARG A 303 11.60 47.93 44.71
C ARG A 303 12.12 49.34 44.42
N ASP A 304 11.38 50.14 43.65
CA ASP A 304 11.83 51.47 43.22
C ASP A 304 11.97 52.44 44.38
N ARG A 305 11.12 52.31 45.42
CA ARG A 305 11.28 53.07 46.67
C ARG A 305 12.55 52.71 47.43
N LEU A 306 12.91 51.43 47.49
CA LEU A 306 14.15 50.98 48.13
C LEU A 306 15.39 51.46 47.35
N ILE A 307 15.35 51.36 46.02
CA ILE A 307 16.41 51.90 45.15
C ILE A 307 16.58 53.40 45.38
N ALA A 308 15.49 54.17 45.35
CA ALA A 308 15.52 55.61 45.59
C ALA A 308 15.96 56.00 47.02
N LEU A 309 15.85 55.08 48.00
CA LEU A 309 16.36 55.28 49.36
C LEU A 309 17.87 55.04 49.42
N CYS A 310 18.38 54.02 48.71
CA CYS A 310 19.82 53.80 48.53
C CYS A 310 20.50 54.99 47.84
N GLU A 311 19.88 55.53 46.78
CA GLU A 311 20.41 56.68 46.02
C GLU A 311 20.49 57.96 46.87
N ARG A 312 19.59 58.12 47.85
CA ARG A 312 19.55 59.30 48.75
C ARG A 312 20.53 59.23 49.93
N GLY A 313 21.32 58.15 50.07
CA GLY A 313 22.41 58.08 51.04
C GLY A 313 21.98 58.00 52.51
N ALA A 314 20.80 57.45 52.81
CA ALA A 314 20.31 57.33 54.18
C ALA A 314 20.94 56.12 54.92
N GLY A 315 22.02 56.37 55.66
CA GLY A 315 22.53 55.49 56.74
C GLY A 315 23.48 54.38 56.29
N THR A 316 24.72 54.41 56.77
CA THR A 316 25.79 53.42 56.53
C THR A 316 25.57 52.06 57.23
N GLY A 317 24.35 51.77 57.70
CA GLY A 317 24.01 50.52 58.38
C GLY A 317 22.84 49.83 57.68
N GLY A 318 23.04 48.57 57.28
CA GLY A 318 21.97 47.72 56.73
C GLY A 318 21.86 47.67 55.20
N LEU A 319 22.86 48.13 54.44
CA LEU A 319 22.87 48.04 52.96
C LEU A 319 22.65 46.61 52.45
N ASP A 320 23.26 45.61 53.11
CA ASP A 320 23.07 44.20 52.76
C ASP A 320 21.61 43.75 52.94
N ALA A 321 20.92 44.25 53.95
CA ALA A 321 19.52 43.95 54.19
C ALA A 321 18.61 44.58 53.12
N VAL A 322 18.91 45.81 52.69
CA VAL A 322 18.19 46.48 51.60
C VAL A 322 18.46 45.79 50.26
N ALA A 323 19.70 45.41 49.98
CA ALA A 323 20.06 44.63 48.80
C ALA A 323 19.34 43.27 48.77
N ALA A 324 19.26 42.58 49.91
CA ALA A 324 18.49 41.34 50.04
C ALA A 324 16.98 41.55 49.78
N GLN A 325 16.41 42.66 50.25
CA GLN A 325 15.00 43.01 49.96
C GLN A 325 14.76 43.33 48.48
N ILE A 326 15.67 44.06 47.83
CA ILE A 326 15.60 44.33 46.38
C ILE A 326 15.67 43.01 45.60
N ALA A 327 16.62 42.14 45.91
CA ALA A 327 16.74 40.82 45.28
C ALA A 327 15.47 39.96 45.49
N GLY A 328 14.85 40.05 46.68
CA GLY A 328 13.57 39.41 46.98
C GLY A 328 12.42 39.94 46.12
N HIS A 329 12.33 41.26 45.93
CA HIS A 329 11.32 41.89 45.06
C HIS A 329 11.55 41.54 43.58
N GLU A 330 12.78 41.50 43.10
CA GLU A 330 13.10 41.07 41.73
C GLU A 330 12.74 39.60 41.49
N LYS A 331 13.02 38.72 42.45
CA LYS A 331 12.58 37.32 42.38
C LYS A 331 11.07 37.24 42.29
N ARG A 332 10.35 37.98 43.15
CA ARG A 332 8.88 38.01 43.13
C ARG A 332 8.32 38.56 41.81
N LEU A 333 8.98 39.56 41.21
CA LEU A 333 8.60 40.07 39.88
C LEU A 333 8.79 39.03 38.78
N ARG A 334 9.88 38.26 38.81
CA ARG A 334 10.08 37.14 37.87
C ARG A 334 8.95 36.11 37.99
N GLU A 335 8.59 35.73 39.21
CA GLU A 335 7.49 34.79 39.47
C GLU A 335 6.14 35.34 38.97
N LEU A 336 5.79 36.58 39.31
CA LEU A 336 4.52 37.19 38.90
C LEU A 336 4.43 37.42 37.40
N ARG A 337 5.54 37.78 36.73
CA ARG A 337 5.58 37.92 35.25
C ARG A 337 5.45 36.57 34.56
N ALA A 338 6.04 35.51 35.11
CA ALA A 338 5.84 34.16 34.60
C ALA A 338 4.37 33.71 34.75
N GLN A 339 3.74 33.99 35.91
CA GLN A 339 2.32 33.74 36.14
C GLN A 339 1.44 34.52 35.16
N LEU A 340 1.72 35.81 34.92
CA LEU A 340 0.99 36.62 33.95
C LEU A 340 1.10 36.04 32.53
N HIS A 341 2.31 35.65 32.12
CA HIS A 341 2.52 35.03 30.82
C HIS A 341 1.74 33.71 30.67
N GLU A 342 1.67 32.91 31.73
CA GLU A 342 0.89 31.67 31.76
C GLU A 342 -0.62 31.92 31.67
N ILE A 343 -1.14 32.94 32.36
CA ILE A 343 -2.55 33.36 32.27
C ILE A 343 -2.87 33.85 30.84
N GLU A 344 -2.00 34.67 30.26
CA GLU A 344 -2.20 35.25 28.92
C GLU A 344 -2.11 34.20 27.81
N THR A 345 -1.21 33.22 27.92
CA THR A 345 -1.09 32.10 26.95
C THR A 345 -2.22 31.08 27.06
N ARG A 346 -2.83 30.93 28.23
CA ARG A 346 -4.00 30.06 28.44
C ARG A 346 -5.32 30.68 27.99
N ARG A 347 -5.33 31.97 27.65
CA ARG A 347 -6.54 32.68 27.23
C ARG A 347 -7.03 32.14 25.87
N PRO A 348 -8.27 31.65 25.76
CA PRO A 348 -8.79 31.14 24.50
C PRO A 348 -8.94 32.28 23.48
N THR A 349 -8.36 32.11 22.29
CA THR A 349 -8.62 32.97 21.13
C THR A 349 -10.00 32.61 20.58
N PRO A 350 -10.93 33.57 20.37
CA PRO A 350 -12.20 33.28 19.75
C PRO A 350 -11.97 32.90 18.28
N LEU A 351 -12.16 31.62 17.97
CA LEU A 351 -12.06 31.08 16.62
C LEU A 351 -13.46 30.88 16.03
N PRO A 352 -13.64 31.09 14.71
CA PRO A 352 -14.93 30.84 14.07
C PRO A 352 -15.27 29.35 14.11
N SER A 353 -16.56 29.04 14.31
CA SER A 353 -17.09 27.69 14.18
C SER A 353 -17.01 27.22 12.73
N LEU A 354 -16.83 25.92 12.54
CA LEU A 354 -16.77 25.28 11.24
C LEU A 354 -18.18 25.00 10.72
N THR A 355 -18.43 25.32 9.45
CA THR A 355 -19.66 24.92 8.76
C THR A 355 -19.46 23.61 7.99
N GLU A 356 -20.54 22.90 7.69
CA GLU A 356 -20.47 21.68 6.85
C GLU A 356 -19.94 21.98 5.44
N ALA A 357 -20.18 23.20 4.93
CA ALA A 357 -19.67 23.65 3.65
C ALA A 357 -18.13 23.78 3.66
N ASP A 358 -17.57 24.32 4.75
CA ASP A 358 -16.12 24.39 4.93
C ASP A 358 -15.51 22.98 4.93
N VAL A 359 -16.06 22.08 5.74
CA VAL A 359 -15.58 20.69 5.84
C VAL A 359 -15.68 19.98 4.49
N THR A 360 -16.78 20.17 3.75
CA THR A 360 -16.97 19.57 2.41
C THR A 360 -15.95 20.08 1.40
N HIS A 361 -15.65 21.38 1.42
CA HIS A 361 -14.64 21.98 0.55
C HIS A 361 -13.27 21.34 0.78
N TRP A 362 -12.85 21.25 2.04
CA TRP A 362 -11.61 20.60 2.45
C TRP A 362 -11.52 19.13 2.05
N LEU A 363 -12.60 18.38 2.24
CA LEU A 363 -12.68 16.97 1.83
C LEU A 363 -12.62 16.80 0.31
N THR A 364 -13.11 17.78 -0.45
CA THR A 364 -13.04 17.78 -1.92
C THR A 364 -11.60 17.95 -2.40
N ASP A 365 -10.82 18.84 -1.77
CA ASP A 365 -9.41 19.03 -2.11
C ASP A 365 -8.56 17.80 -1.73
N LEU A 366 -8.85 17.20 -0.58
CA LEU A 366 -8.26 15.91 -0.20
C LEU A 366 -8.59 14.82 -1.23
N HIS A 367 -9.83 14.77 -1.73
CA HIS A 367 -10.23 13.83 -2.76
C HIS A 367 -9.44 14.02 -4.07
N ARG A 368 -9.21 15.28 -4.48
CA ARG A 368 -8.38 15.62 -5.66
C ARG A 368 -6.93 15.20 -5.46
N LEU A 369 -6.34 15.46 -4.29
CA LEU A 369 -4.97 15.06 -3.97
C LEU A 369 -4.80 13.54 -4.00
N LEU A 370 -5.75 12.80 -3.42
CA LEU A 370 -5.76 11.33 -3.48
C LEU A 370 -6.01 10.77 -4.89
N ALA A 371 -6.36 11.61 -5.87
CA ALA A 371 -6.45 11.26 -7.28
C ALA A 371 -5.22 11.67 -8.10
N GLY A 372 -4.28 12.41 -7.50
CA GLY A 372 -3.07 12.91 -8.14
C GLY A 372 -1.90 11.93 -8.13
N ASP A 373 -0.68 12.47 -8.05
CA ASP A 373 0.57 11.69 -8.07
C ASP A 373 0.74 10.83 -6.81
N ILE A 374 1.27 9.61 -6.97
CA ILE A 374 1.55 8.64 -5.90
C ILE A 374 2.50 9.25 -4.87
N ALA A 375 3.50 10.03 -5.31
CA ALA A 375 4.48 10.63 -4.41
C ALA A 375 3.83 11.62 -3.41
N ALA A 376 2.81 12.35 -3.85
CA ALA A 376 2.05 13.28 -3.01
C ALA A 376 0.92 12.59 -2.24
N ALA A 377 0.24 11.62 -2.86
CA ALA A 377 -0.92 10.96 -2.28
C ALA A 377 -0.55 9.92 -1.20
N ALA A 378 0.58 9.21 -1.34
CA ALA A 378 0.92 8.13 -0.42
C ALA A 378 1.19 8.59 1.03
N PRO A 379 1.97 9.67 1.29
CA PRO A 379 2.15 10.18 2.65
C PRO A 379 0.85 10.65 3.29
N VAL A 380 0.01 11.34 2.52
CA VAL A 380 -1.31 11.83 2.96
C VAL A 380 -2.24 10.66 3.28
N LEU A 381 -2.29 9.64 2.41
CA LEU A 381 -3.09 8.45 2.63
C LEU A 381 -2.60 7.67 3.87
N HIS A 382 -1.28 7.58 4.08
CA HIS A 382 -0.73 6.97 5.28
C HIS A 382 -1.09 7.74 6.56
N ALA A 383 -1.07 9.08 6.53
CA ALA A 383 -1.53 9.90 7.64
C ALA A 383 -3.05 9.76 7.88
N LEU A 384 -3.84 9.60 6.82
CA LEU A 384 -5.29 9.37 6.91
C LEU A 384 -5.64 8.00 7.49
N THR A 385 -4.95 6.93 7.08
CA THR A 385 -5.34 5.56 7.47
C THR A 385 -4.55 5.02 8.65
N GLY A 386 -3.40 5.61 8.95
CA GLY A 386 -2.39 4.97 9.78
C GLY A 386 -1.91 3.64 9.16
N PRO A 387 -1.46 2.68 9.99
CA PRO A 387 -1.07 1.35 9.52
C PRO A 387 -2.29 0.56 9.04
N VAL A 388 -2.29 0.16 7.76
CA VAL A 388 -3.32 -0.70 7.18
C VAL A 388 -2.99 -2.15 7.47
N GLU A 389 -3.67 -2.76 8.43
CA GLU A 389 -3.43 -4.15 8.81
C GLU A 389 -4.25 -5.10 7.94
N VAL A 390 -3.62 -6.15 7.41
CA VAL A 390 -4.31 -7.16 6.60
C VAL A 390 -4.24 -8.55 7.20
N THR A 391 -5.40 -9.20 7.29
CA THR A 391 -5.58 -10.61 7.66
C THR A 391 -6.16 -11.40 6.49
N GLN A 392 -6.25 -12.72 6.62
CA GLN A 392 -6.86 -13.56 5.57
C GLN A 392 -7.96 -14.46 6.12
N GLU A 393 -9.05 -14.56 5.37
CA GLU A 393 -10.18 -15.44 5.65
C GLU A 393 -10.33 -16.49 4.56
N LYS A 394 -10.46 -17.76 4.95
CA LYS A 394 -10.75 -18.85 4.01
C LYS A 394 -12.25 -18.87 3.74
N THR A 395 -12.64 -18.76 2.48
CA THR A 395 -14.05 -18.95 2.09
C THR A 395 -14.28 -20.41 1.71
N PRO A 396 -15.25 -21.12 2.33
CA PRO A 396 -15.60 -22.48 1.94
C PRO A 396 -15.90 -22.57 0.43
N GLY A 397 -15.34 -23.57 -0.25
CA GLY A 397 -15.54 -23.80 -1.68
C GLY A 397 -14.70 -22.94 -2.65
N LYS A 398 -13.89 -22.00 -2.18
CA LYS A 398 -12.93 -21.24 -3.03
C LYS A 398 -11.50 -21.67 -2.77
N ARG A 399 -10.70 -21.84 -3.84
CA ARG A 399 -9.25 -22.17 -3.77
C ARG A 399 -8.38 -21.05 -3.16
N GLY A 400 -8.93 -19.86 -2.88
CA GLY A 400 -8.19 -18.69 -2.41
C GLY A 400 -8.77 -18.09 -1.12
N ALA A 401 -7.93 -17.36 -0.39
CA ALA A 401 -8.34 -16.58 0.77
C ALA A 401 -8.71 -15.15 0.38
N VAL A 402 -9.72 -14.60 1.04
CA VAL A 402 -10.05 -13.17 0.94
C VAL A 402 -9.20 -12.43 1.95
N TRP A 403 -8.66 -11.27 1.57
CA TRP A 403 -7.93 -10.44 2.51
C TRP A 403 -8.92 -9.48 3.17
N VAL A 404 -8.79 -9.27 4.47
CA VAL A 404 -9.56 -8.28 5.21
C VAL A 404 -8.56 -7.23 5.67
N ALA A 405 -8.79 -5.98 5.30
CA ALA A 405 -8.00 -4.83 5.71
C ALA A 405 -8.71 -4.10 6.85
N LYS A 406 -7.96 -3.75 7.90
CA LYS A 406 -8.42 -2.96 9.04
C LYS A 406 -7.50 -1.77 9.23
N PHE A 407 -8.10 -0.59 9.41
CA PHE A 407 -7.37 0.66 9.67
C PHE A 407 -8.29 1.66 10.37
N ALA A 408 -7.73 2.75 10.88
CA ALA A 408 -8.50 3.84 11.49
C ALA A 408 -8.37 5.09 10.63
N LEU A 409 -9.50 5.66 10.23
CA LEU A 409 -9.51 6.90 9.46
C LEU A 409 -9.35 8.10 10.40
N THR A 410 -8.27 8.86 10.20
CA THR A 410 -7.90 10.05 10.97
C THR A 410 -7.82 11.27 10.08
N VAL A 411 -8.93 12.01 10.03
CA VAL A 411 -9.08 13.17 9.14
C VAL A 411 -8.52 14.44 9.77
N GLY A 412 -8.69 14.62 11.09
CA GLY A 412 -8.25 15.84 11.79
C GLY A 412 -6.76 16.14 11.61
N LEU A 413 -5.91 15.12 11.62
CA LEU A 413 -4.46 15.25 11.49
C LEU A 413 -4.01 15.63 10.06
N VAL A 414 -4.83 15.31 9.06
CA VAL A 414 -4.50 15.49 7.64
C VAL A 414 -5.00 16.81 7.09
N LEU A 415 -6.21 17.24 7.46
CA LEU A 415 -6.72 18.57 7.10
C LEU A 415 -5.80 19.67 7.62
N ALA A 416 -5.30 19.46 8.83
CA ALA A 416 -4.27 20.25 9.48
C ALA A 416 -2.92 20.33 8.72
N GLN A 417 -2.45 19.24 8.10
CA GLN A 417 -1.19 19.22 7.34
C GLN A 417 -1.32 19.84 5.94
N LEU A 418 -2.51 19.83 5.37
CA LEU A 418 -2.74 20.29 4.00
C LEU A 418 -2.82 21.81 3.89
N GLY A 419 -2.76 22.55 5.01
CA GLY A 419 -2.59 24.01 5.08
C GLY A 419 -3.42 24.72 4.01
N GLY A 420 -4.69 24.94 4.31
CA GLY A 420 -5.78 25.06 3.35
C GLY A 420 -5.58 26.06 2.22
N PRO A 421 -6.50 26.10 1.25
CA PRO A 421 -6.44 27.10 0.20
C PRO A 421 -6.27 28.49 0.83
N ALA A 422 -5.37 29.30 0.26
CA ALA A 422 -4.91 30.57 0.83
C ALA A 422 -6.03 31.57 1.18
N ASP A 423 -7.26 31.32 0.70
CA ASP A 423 -8.47 32.13 0.89
C ASP A 423 -9.52 31.47 1.83
N CYS A 424 -9.16 30.45 2.62
CA CYS A 424 -10.12 29.79 3.52
C CYS A 424 -10.27 30.55 4.85
N PRO A 425 -11.47 31.09 5.19
CA PRO A 425 -11.68 31.86 6.42
C PRO A 425 -11.58 31.02 7.71
N THR A 426 -11.50 29.69 7.60
CA THR A 426 -11.39 28.76 8.74
C THR A 426 -10.01 28.09 8.86
N ALA A 427 -9.01 28.54 8.09
CA ALA A 427 -7.65 27.97 8.13
C ALA A 427 -7.04 27.98 9.54
N ASP A 428 -7.18 29.10 10.27
CA ASP A 428 -6.69 29.25 11.64
C ASP A 428 -7.39 28.28 12.62
N THR A 429 -8.67 27.97 12.38
CA THR A 429 -9.43 27.00 13.18
C THR A 429 -8.88 25.58 13.01
N TRP A 430 -8.53 25.19 11.78
CA TRP A 430 -7.93 23.87 11.52
C TRP A 430 -6.51 23.76 12.09
N GLU A 431 -5.71 24.82 11.98
CA GLU A 431 -4.38 24.88 12.58
C GLU A 431 -4.44 24.84 14.11
N TYR A 432 -5.42 25.49 14.71
CA TYR A 432 -5.67 25.40 16.15
C TYR A 432 -6.00 23.97 16.59
N LEU A 433 -6.94 23.31 15.91
CA LEU A 433 -7.29 21.91 16.19
C LEU A 433 -6.09 20.97 16.04
N ARG A 434 -5.16 21.25 15.12
CA ARG A 434 -3.88 20.55 14.99
C ARG A 434 -3.02 20.67 16.23
N THR A 435 -2.84 21.89 16.77
CA THR A 435 -1.98 22.14 17.94
C THR A 435 -2.47 21.45 19.22
N ARG A 436 -3.76 21.06 19.25
CA ARG A 436 -4.38 20.31 20.36
C ARG A 436 -4.42 18.80 20.13
N ASP A 437 -3.69 18.30 19.13
CA ASP A 437 -3.65 16.88 18.73
C ASP A 437 -5.06 16.29 18.55
N TRP A 438 -6.00 17.07 18.01
CA TRP A 438 -7.36 16.59 17.82
C TRP A 438 -7.42 15.52 16.72
N THR A 439 -7.64 14.28 17.13
CA THR A 439 -7.79 13.15 16.21
C THR A 439 -9.19 12.58 16.27
N THR A 440 -9.84 12.46 15.12
CA THR A 440 -10.95 11.53 14.94
C THR A 440 -10.38 10.18 14.52
N ALA A 441 -10.82 9.07 15.11
CA ALA A 441 -10.38 7.74 14.73
C ALA A 441 -11.61 6.91 14.43
N VAL A 442 -11.97 6.81 13.15
CA VAL A 442 -13.11 6.00 12.71
C VAL A 442 -12.59 4.65 12.25
N PRO A 443 -12.86 3.54 12.97
CA PRO A 443 -12.39 2.23 12.56
C PRO A 443 -13.08 1.82 11.26
N VAL A 444 -12.27 1.34 10.31
CA VAL A 444 -12.71 0.82 9.02
C VAL A 444 -12.22 -0.62 8.91
N GLU A 445 -13.17 -1.51 8.65
CA GLU A 445 -12.90 -2.91 8.29
C GLU A 445 -13.50 -3.17 6.92
N MET A 446 -12.67 -3.69 6.00
CA MET A 446 -13.09 -3.91 4.63
C MET A 446 -12.49 -5.16 4.02
N ARG A 447 -13.21 -5.78 3.10
CA ARG A 447 -12.69 -6.91 2.32
C ARG A 447 -11.94 -6.38 1.10
N VAL A 448 -10.71 -6.83 0.90
CA VAL A 448 -9.95 -6.59 -0.33
C VAL A 448 -10.42 -7.59 -1.38
N ASP A 449 -11.58 -7.28 -1.95
CA ASP A 449 -12.25 -8.08 -2.96
C ASP A 449 -11.84 -7.63 -4.38
N PHE A 450 -11.46 -8.60 -5.20
CA PHE A 450 -11.31 -8.39 -6.63
C PHE A 450 -12.67 -8.56 -7.28
N VAL A 451 -13.33 -7.44 -7.62
CA VAL A 451 -14.43 -7.46 -8.57
C VAL A 451 -13.81 -7.37 -9.97
N PRO A 452 -13.98 -8.39 -10.83
CA PRO A 452 -13.51 -8.31 -12.20
C PRO A 452 -14.23 -7.18 -12.94
N ARG A 453 -13.55 -6.50 -13.88
CA ARG A 453 -14.12 -5.38 -14.63
C ARG A 453 -15.46 -5.70 -15.31
N TYR A 454 -15.67 -6.94 -15.78
CA TYR A 454 -16.95 -7.36 -16.34
C TYR A 454 -18.09 -7.38 -15.30
N ALA A 455 -17.78 -7.72 -14.05
CA ALA A 455 -18.75 -7.75 -12.97
C ALA A 455 -19.06 -6.34 -12.44
N GLU A 456 -18.08 -5.44 -12.47
CA GLU A 456 -18.27 -4.01 -12.16
C GLU A 456 -19.23 -3.36 -13.17
N LEU A 457 -19.06 -3.66 -14.46
CA LEU A 457 -19.87 -3.08 -15.54
C LEU A 457 -21.21 -3.79 -15.74
N ALA A 458 -21.44 -4.91 -15.05
CA ALA A 458 -22.64 -5.73 -15.24
C ALA A 458 -23.95 -4.98 -14.98
N PRO A 459 -24.11 -4.16 -13.91
CA PRO A 459 -25.32 -3.39 -13.68
C PRO A 459 -25.58 -2.38 -14.80
N CYS A 460 -24.55 -1.63 -15.22
CA CYS A 460 -24.67 -0.64 -16.30
C CYS A 460 -24.99 -1.30 -17.64
N ALA A 461 -24.29 -2.39 -17.99
CA ALA A 461 -24.53 -3.13 -19.21
C ALA A 461 -25.95 -3.72 -19.25
N LYS A 462 -26.45 -4.22 -18.11
CA LYS A 462 -27.84 -4.70 -17.99
C LYS A 462 -28.84 -3.58 -18.15
N GLY A 463 -28.67 -2.46 -17.44
CA GLY A 463 -29.58 -1.31 -17.57
C GLY A 463 -29.67 -0.78 -19.00
N MET A 464 -28.54 -0.66 -19.69
CA MET A 464 -28.51 -0.25 -21.10
C MET A 464 -29.17 -1.30 -22.02
N SER A 465 -28.96 -2.59 -21.76
CA SER A 465 -29.59 -3.68 -22.51
C SER A 465 -31.11 -3.73 -22.29
N ASP A 466 -31.57 -3.56 -21.05
CA ASP A 466 -32.99 -3.53 -20.67
C ASP A 466 -33.68 -2.31 -21.30
N ALA A 467 -32.96 -1.19 -21.45
CA ALA A 467 -33.39 -0.03 -22.24
C ALA A 467 -33.38 -0.26 -23.77
N GLY A 468 -32.86 -1.39 -24.25
CA GLY A 468 -32.89 -1.80 -25.65
C GLY A 468 -31.64 -1.50 -26.47
N ALA A 469 -30.54 -1.09 -25.82
CA ALA A 469 -29.24 -0.89 -26.48
C ALA A 469 -28.65 -2.22 -26.97
N THR A 470 -28.01 -2.21 -28.14
CA THR A 470 -27.25 -3.38 -28.62
C THR A 470 -25.91 -3.50 -27.91
N LEU A 471 -25.30 -4.70 -27.94
CA LEU A 471 -23.95 -4.92 -27.40
C LEU A 471 -22.91 -3.94 -27.96
N GLY A 472 -23.04 -3.54 -29.24
CA GLY A 472 -22.19 -2.51 -29.84
C GLY A 472 -22.40 -1.14 -29.21
N GLY A 473 -23.67 -0.73 -29.03
CA GLY A 473 -24.02 0.51 -28.33
C GLY A 473 -23.55 0.53 -26.87
N ILE A 474 -23.66 -0.59 -26.15
CA ILE A 474 -23.16 -0.72 -24.77
C ILE A 474 -21.63 -0.58 -24.74
N ALA A 475 -20.93 -1.27 -25.64
CA ALA A 475 -19.47 -1.23 -25.73
C ALA A 475 -18.97 0.20 -26.00
N ALA A 476 -19.63 0.91 -26.92
CA ALA A 476 -19.27 2.26 -27.28
C ALA A 476 -19.66 3.29 -26.20
N ALA A 477 -20.84 3.15 -25.58
CA ALA A 477 -21.29 4.01 -24.50
C ALA A 477 -20.36 3.95 -23.27
N LEU A 478 -19.83 2.77 -22.97
CA LEU A 478 -18.92 2.53 -21.84
C LEU A 478 -17.43 2.65 -22.20
N ASP A 479 -17.10 2.94 -23.46
CA ASP A 479 -15.72 2.96 -24.00
C ASP A 479 -14.91 1.70 -23.63
N ILE A 480 -15.48 0.53 -23.97
CA ILE A 480 -14.89 -0.78 -23.69
C ILE A 480 -14.88 -1.68 -24.92
N GLU A 481 -14.00 -2.70 -24.90
CA GLU A 481 -13.99 -3.73 -25.95
C GLU A 481 -15.31 -4.49 -25.98
N TYR A 482 -15.81 -4.81 -27.18
CA TYR A 482 -17.03 -5.59 -27.39
C TYR A 482 -17.06 -6.89 -26.58
N SER A 483 -15.92 -7.58 -26.46
CA SER A 483 -15.81 -8.83 -25.70
C SER A 483 -16.11 -8.63 -24.21
N LEU A 484 -15.66 -7.50 -23.64
CA LEU A 484 -15.89 -7.14 -22.25
C LEU A 484 -17.34 -6.72 -22.00
N ALA A 485 -17.96 -5.96 -22.91
CA ALA A 485 -19.38 -5.61 -22.86
C ALA A 485 -20.27 -6.86 -22.87
N ARG A 486 -19.95 -7.82 -23.75
CA ARG A 486 -20.65 -9.11 -23.83
C ARG A 486 -20.48 -9.91 -22.53
N ASP A 487 -19.27 -9.99 -22.01
CA ASP A 487 -18.99 -10.73 -20.78
C ASP A 487 -19.68 -10.10 -19.56
N ALA A 488 -19.75 -8.76 -19.51
CA ALA A 488 -20.48 -8.01 -18.48
C ALA A 488 -21.99 -8.28 -18.54
N LEU A 489 -22.61 -8.15 -19.72
CA LEU A 489 -24.04 -8.43 -19.90
C LEU A 489 -24.37 -9.90 -19.60
N ARG A 490 -23.53 -10.83 -20.08
CA ARG A 490 -23.69 -12.26 -19.79
C ARG A 490 -23.62 -12.54 -18.29
N PHE A 491 -22.67 -11.93 -17.59
CA PHE A 491 -22.56 -12.07 -16.14
C PHE A 491 -23.79 -11.51 -15.43
N ALA A 492 -24.30 -10.34 -15.86
CA ALA A 492 -25.50 -9.70 -15.30
C ALA A 492 -26.80 -10.51 -15.50
N THR A 493 -26.88 -11.26 -16.59
CA THR A 493 -28.07 -12.03 -16.98
C THR A 493 -28.05 -13.45 -16.43
N THR A 494 -26.89 -14.11 -16.44
CA THR A 494 -26.76 -15.54 -16.12
C THR A 494 -26.02 -15.82 -14.81
N GLY A 495 -25.33 -14.83 -14.23
CA GLY A 495 -24.42 -15.01 -13.09
C GLY A 495 -23.15 -15.80 -13.43
N ALA A 496 -23.02 -16.32 -14.66
CA ALA A 496 -21.91 -17.17 -15.06
C ALA A 496 -20.64 -16.35 -15.35
N LYS A 497 -19.51 -16.77 -14.79
CA LYS A 497 -18.20 -16.16 -15.05
C LYS A 497 -17.70 -16.52 -16.46
N PRO A 498 -17.02 -15.59 -17.16
CA PRO A 498 -16.40 -15.90 -18.45
C PRO A 498 -15.35 -17.00 -18.29
N LYS A 499 -15.33 -17.98 -19.21
CA LYS A 499 -14.27 -18.99 -19.24
C LYS A 499 -12.98 -18.31 -19.72
N THR A 500 -11.91 -18.38 -18.93
CA THR A 500 -10.58 -17.94 -19.35
C THR A 500 -10.18 -18.67 -20.62
N LYS A 501 -10.00 -17.95 -21.73
CA LYS A 501 -9.42 -18.54 -22.94
C LYS A 501 -7.98 -18.95 -22.62
N VAL A 502 -7.67 -20.23 -22.79
CA VAL A 502 -6.28 -20.67 -22.98
C VAL A 502 -5.79 -19.96 -24.24
N ALA A 503 -4.59 -19.38 -24.20
CA ALA A 503 -4.01 -18.68 -25.34
C ALA A 503 -3.75 -19.70 -26.47
N GLY A 504 -4.76 -19.95 -27.29
CA GLY A 504 -4.60 -20.60 -28.58
C GLY A 504 -4.00 -19.60 -29.55
N THR A 505 -2.99 -20.02 -30.29
CA THR A 505 -2.46 -19.31 -31.45
C THR A 505 -3.61 -18.95 -32.37
N ARG A 506 -3.77 -17.67 -32.71
CA ARG A 506 -4.73 -17.23 -33.74
C ARG A 506 -4.28 -17.86 -35.07
N THR A 507 -4.93 -18.95 -35.48
CA THR A 507 -4.66 -19.65 -36.75
C THR A 507 -5.63 -19.26 -37.87
N GLY A 508 -6.32 -18.13 -37.73
CA GLY A 508 -7.23 -17.63 -38.78
C GLY A 508 -6.69 -16.35 -39.40
N THR A 509 -6.53 -16.35 -40.73
CA THR A 509 -6.58 -15.11 -41.52
C THR A 509 -7.88 -14.39 -41.17
N GLY A 510 -7.77 -13.14 -40.73
CA GLY A 510 -8.92 -12.35 -40.28
C GLY A 510 -10.07 -12.44 -41.27
N GLY A 511 -11.22 -12.95 -40.81
CA GLY A 511 -12.42 -13.05 -41.63
C GLY A 511 -12.75 -11.68 -42.22
N GLY A 512 -13.25 -11.67 -43.46
CA GLY A 512 -13.61 -10.45 -44.18
C GLY A 512 -14.57 -9.54 -43.39
N ILE A 513 -14.74 -8.31 -43.89
CA ILE A 513 -15.57 -7.28 -43.25
C ILE A 513 -16.95 -7.88 -42.90
N PRO A 514 -17.37 -7.86 -41.61
CA PRO A 514 -18.64 -8.42 -41.21
C PRO A 514 -19.81 -7.79 -41.97
N TRP A 515 -20.81 -8.59 -42.35
CA TRP A 515 -21.94 -8.14 -43.18
C TRP A 515 -22.60 -6.84 -42.69
N TYR A 516 -22.80 -6.72 -41.37
CA TYR A 516 -23.47 -5.56 -40.78
C TYR A 516 -22.66 -4.26 -40.89
N VAL A 517 -21.33 -4.37 -41.05
CA VAL A 517 -20.44 -3.22 -41.31
C VAL A 517 -20.51 -2.86 -42.78
N ALA A 518 -20.42 -3.87 -43.67
CA ALA A 518 -20.43 -3.66 -45.11
C ALA A 518 -21.75 -3.04 -45.63
N HIS A 519 -22.88 -3.37 -45.01
CA HIS A 519 -24.22 -2.93 -45.44
C HIS A 519 -24.83 -1.87 -44.51
N ALA A 520 -24.05 -1.30 -43.58
CA ALA A 520 -24.56 -0.33 -42.61
C ALA A 520 -25.21 0.90 -43.29
N ALA A 521 -24.50 1.52 -44.24
CA ALA A 521 -24.99 2.71 -44.94
C ALA A 521 -26.27 2.44 -45.73
N GLU A 522 -26.32 1.29 -46.43
CA GLU A 522 -27.48 0.87 -47.20
C GLU A 522 -28.70 0.60 -46.30
N VAL A 523 -28.50 -0.09 -45.18
CA VAL A 523 -29.56 -0.35 -44.19
C VAL A 523 -30.04 0.95 -43.54
N GLY A 524 -29.15 1.92 -43.30
CA GLY A 524 -29.51 3.27 -42.86
C GLY A 524 -30.45 3.94 -43.87
N ARG A 525 -30.01 4.08 -45.13
CA ARG A 525 -30.82 4.69 -46.21
C ARG A 525 -32.21 4.07 -46.34
N LEU A 526 -32.30 2.74 -46.37
CA LEU A 526 -33.58 2.02 -46.48
C LEU A 526 -34.52 2.27 -45.30
N ARG A 527 -33.96 2.56 -44.11
CA ARG A 527 -34.72 2.75 -42.89
C ARG A 527 -35.10 4.22 -42.66
N ASP A 528 -34.20 5.15 -42.96
CA ASP A 528 -34.41 6.58 -42.69
C ASP A 528 -35.10 7.27 -43.88
N ASP A 529 -34.65 6.99 -45.10
CA ASP A 529 -35.17 7.65 -46.30
C ASP A 529 -36.40 6.92 -46.86
N GLU A 530 -36.31 5.59 -47.00
CA GLU A 530 -37.41 4.77 -47.55
C GLU A 530 -38.40 4.30 -46.46
N CYS A 531 -38.11 4.58 -45.19
CA CYS A 531 -38.98 4.26 -44.05
C CYS A 531 -39.41 2.78 -43.98
N LEU A 532 -38.60 1.83 -44.46
CA LEU A 532 -38.94 0.40 -44.51
C LEU A 532 -38.84 -0.29 -43.14
N PRO A 533 -39.60 -1.36 -42.88
CA PRO A 533 -39.52 -2.09 -41.62
C PRO A 533 -38.30 -3.02 -41.63
N PHE A 534 -37.68 -3.22 -40.46
CA PHE A 534 -36.49 -4.07 -40.34
C PHE A 534 -36.72 -5.51 -40.85
N THR A 535 -37.95 -6.02 -40.76
CA THR A 535 -38.35 -7.33 -41.29
C THR A 535 -38.29 -7.40 -42.82
N THR A 536 -38.72 -6.36 -43.53
CA THR A 536 -38.63 -6.31 -45.00
C THR A 536 -37.21 -6.08 -45.47
N ILE A 537 -36.44 -5.23 -44.78
CA ILE A 537 -35.02 -5.05 -45.07
C ILE A 537 -34.28 -6.39 -44.86
N ALA A 538 -34.60 -7.11 -43.79
CA ALA A 538 -34.07 -8.45 -43.51
C ALA A 538 -34.37 -9.46 -44.62
N ALA A 539 -35.62 -9.50 -45.09
CA ALA A 539 -36.02 -10.34 -46.21
C ALA A 539 -35.27 -9.97 -47.51
N ARG A 540 -35.13 -8.66 -47.80
CA ARG A 540 -34.44 -8.15 -49.00
C ARG A 540 -32.97 -8.58 -49.08
N PHE A 541 -32.29 -8.66 -47.94
CA PHE A 541 -30.89 -9.11 -47.86
C PHE A 541 -30.72 -10.59 -47.52
N GLY A 542 -31.81 -11.34 -47.28
CA GLY A 542 -31.75 -12.74 -46.86
C GLY A 542 -31.07 -12.97 -45.50
N VAL A 543 -31.14 -12.00 -44.58
CA VAL A 543 -30.51 -12.07 -43.25
C VAL A 543 -31.55 -11.94 -42.14
N GLY A 544 -31.20 -12.31 -40.91
CA GLY A 544 -32.10 -12.12 -39.76
C GLY A 544 -32.28 -10.65 -39.35
N GLU A 545 -33.45 -10.31 -38.80
CA GLU A 545 -33.79 -8.95 -38.35
C GLU A 545 -32.76 -8.37 -37.34
N ALA A 546 -32.25 -9.20 -36.43
CA ALA A 546 -31.22 -8.79 -35.47
C ALA A 546 -29.88 -8.38 -36.14
N THR A 547 -29.61 -8.88 -37.35
CA THR A 547 -28.44 -8.52 -38.13
C THR A 547 -28.65 -7.17 -38.84
N VAL A 548 -29.86 -6.93 -39.36
CA VAL A 548 -30.24 -5.62 -39.92
C VAL A 548 -30.25 -4.53 -38.84
N ARG A 549 -30.84 -4.79 -37.67
CA ARG A 549 -30.81 -3.84 -36.54
C ARG A 549 -29.38 -3.50 -36.12
N ARG A 550 -28.45 -4.47 -36.14
CA ARG A 550 -27.03 -4.22 -35.88
C ARG A 550 -26.37 -3.36 -36.97
N ALA A 551 -26.75 -3.55 -38.23
CA ALA A 551 -26.26 -2.73 -39.34
C ALA A 551 -26.77 -1.29 -39.25
N TYR A 552 -28.06 -1.12 -38.90
CA TYR A 552 -28.66 0.20 -38.66
C TYR A 552 -28.02 0.92 -37.48
N ASP A 553 -27.88 0.23 -36.33
CA ASP A 553 -27.21 0.78 -35.14
C ASP A 553 -25.75 1.14 -35.42
N HIS A 554 -25.09 0.42 -36.34
CA HIS A 554 -23.72 0.72 -36.76
C HIS A 554 -23.64 1.97 -37.64
N ALA A 555 -24.64 2.23 -38.50
CA ALA A 555 -24.74 3.46 -39.28
C ALA A 555 -25.00 4.68 -38.38
N HIS A 556 -25.86 4.53 -37.37
CA HIS A 556 -26.28 5.60 -36.45
C HIS A 556 -25.54 5.54 -35.12
N ARG A 557 -24.24 5.20 -35.16
CA ARG A 557 -23.49 4.88 -33.95
C ARG A 557 -23.54 6.00 -32.90
N ALA A 558 -23.41 7.26 -33.32
CA ALA A 558 -23.47 8.42 -32.42
C ALA A 558 -24.82 8.52 -31.68
N ASP A 559 -25.93 8.30 -32.38
CA ASP A 559 -27.27 8.35 -31.79
C ASP A 559 -27.52 7.17 -30.85
N MET A 560 -27.02 5.98 -31.22
CA MET A 560 -27.10 4.79 -30.37
C MET A 560 -26.27 4.95 -29.10
N GLU A 561 -25.08 5.54 -29.20
CA GLU A 561 -24.22 5.87 -28.07
C GLU A 561 -24.88 6.88 -27.13
N ALA A 562 -25.43 7.97 -27.68
CA ALA A 562 -26.13 8.98 -26.91
C ALA A 562 -27.34 8.41 -26.16
N ALA A 563 -28.16 7.59 -26.83
CA ALA A 563 -29.31 6.94 -26.22
C ALA A 563 -28.92 5.94 -25.12
N ALA A 564 -27.89 5.12 -25.37
CA ALA A 564 -27.38 4.16 -24.39
C ALA A 564 -26.81 4.85 -23.15
N ARG A 565 -26.05 5.94 -23.30
CA ARG A 565 -25.58 6.76 -22.17
C ARG A 565 -26.72 7.37 -21.37
N ALA A 566 -27.80 7.78 -22.06
CA ALA A 566 -28.99 8.34 -21.42
C ALA A 566 -29.94 7.27 -20.82
N GLY A 567 -29.65 5.97 -20.99
CA GLY A 567 -30.55 4.89 -20.58
C GLY A 567 -31.91 4.91 -21.31
N LYS A 568 -31.97 5.51 -22.49
CA LYS A 568 -33.19 5.66 -23.30
C LYS A 568 -33.24 4.61 -24.40
N LYS A 569 -34.45 4.32 -24.85
CA LYS A 569 -34.68 3.45 -26.01
C LYS A 569 -33.95 4.02 -27.23
N PRO A 570 -33.13 3.24 -27.95
CA PRO A 570 -32.41 3.76 -29.10
C PRO A 570 -33.36 4.27 -30.19
N PRO A 571 -33.12 5.47 -30.76
CA PRO A 571 -33.97 6.05 -31.78
C PRO A 571 -33.71 5.36 -33.12
N ARG A 572 -34.50 4.32 -33.43
CA ARG A 572 -34.34 3.51 -34.67
C ARG A 572 -35.28 3.90 -35.81
N GLY A 573 -35.69 5.17 -35.84
CA GLY A 573 -36.71 5.69 -36.76
C GLY A 573 -38.10 5.04 -36.57
N ARG A 574 -39.13 5.66 -37.14
CA ARG A 574 -40.47 5.07 -37.24
C ARG A 574 -40.66 4.46 -38.63
N PHE A 575 -41.25 3.27 -38.66
CA PHE A 575 -41.68 2.63 -39.91
C PHE A 575 -42.96 3.29 -40.41
N VAL A 576 -43.07 3.46 -41.73
CA VAL A 576 -44.31 3.94 -42.37
C VAL A 576 -44.91 2.81 -43.23
N TYR A 577 -46.16 2.46 -42.95
CA TYR A 577 -46.86 1.32 -43.56
C TYR A 577 -47.03 1.38 -45.08
N VAL A 578 -46.91 2.57 -45.66
CA VAL A 578 -47.03 2.88 -47.08
C VAL A 578 -45.88 3.82 -47.45
N GLY A 579 -45.28 3.62 -48.63
CA GLY A 579 -44.15 4.43 -49.10
C GLY A 579 -44.47 5.93 -49.11
N MET A 580 -43.44 6.77 -49.05
CA MET A 580 -43.62 8.24 -48.96
C MET A 580 -44.41 8.81 -50.14
N ASP A 581 -44.27 8.26 -51.34
CA ASP A 581 -45.03 8.69 -52.52
C ASP A 581 -46.52 8.42 -52.38
N VAL A 582 -46.88 7.22 -51.92
CA VAL A 582 -48.27 6.82 -51.63
C VAL A 582 -48.85 7.70 -50.55
N ARG A 583 -48.05 8.04 -49.53
CA ARG A 583 -48.47 8.91 -48.44
C ARG A 583 -48.70 10.35 -48.91
N ARG A 584 -47.84 10.87 -49.78
CA ARG A 584 -47.98 12.19 -50.39
C ARG A 584 -49.21 12.25 -51.29
N ASP A 585 -49.50 11.19 -52.03
CA ASP A 585 -50.74 11.08 -52.83
C ASP A 585 -51.98 11.03 -51.93
N ILE A 586 -51.96 10.23 -50.86
CA ILE A 586 -53.03 10.20 -49.85
C ILE A 586 -53.25 11.59 -49.25
N ALA A 587 -52.20 12.29 -48.83
CA ALA A 587 -52.29 13.63 -48.25
C ALA A 587 -52.84 14.66 -49.26
N ALA A 588 -52.39 14.61 -50.52
CA ALA A 588 -52.86 15.50 -51.58
C ALA A 588 -54.33 15.25 -51.96
N ARG A 589 -54.81 14.00 -51.89
CA ARG A 589 -56.22 13.64 -52.12
C ARG A 589 -57.11 14.01 -50.94
N LEU A 590 -56.61 13.83 -49.70
CA LEU A 590 -57.29 14.30 -48.49
C LEU A 590 -57.45 15.83 -48.50
N ALA A 591 -56.42 16.57 -48.90
CA ALA A 591 -56.48 18.04 -49.04
C ALA A 591 -57.49 18.52 -50.11
N ARG A 592 -57.80 17.66 -51.10
CA ARG A 592 -58.83 17.89 -52.12
C ARG A 592 -60.24 17.51 -51.65
N GLY A 593 -60.39 17.00 -50.42
CA GLY A 593 -61.69 16.60 -49.85
C GLY A 593 -62.22 15.25 -50.32
N GLU A 594 -61.39 14.40 -50.94
CA GLU A 594 -61.79 13.06 -51.35
C GLU A 594 -62.10 12.18 -50.11
N ARG A 595 -63.09 11.29 -50.19
CA ARG A 595 -63.48 10.46 -49.04
C ARG A 595 -62.40 9.41 -48.75
N PRO A 596 -62.04 9.16 -47.47
CA PRO A 596 -60.98 8.21 -47.10
C PRO A 596 -61.13 6.80 -47.67
N ALA A 597 -62.36 6.31 -47.86
CA ALA A 597 -62.63 5.01 -48.46
C ALA A 597 -62.29 4.97 -49.96
N ASP A 598 -62.56 6.05 -50.70
CA ASP A 598 -62.29 6.15 -52.13
C ASP A 598 -60.77 6.32 -52.37
N ILE A 599 -60.10 7.08 -51.50
CA ILE A 599 -58.63 7.21 -51.49
C ILE A 599 -57.97 5.84 -51.23
N ALA A 600 -58.48 5.08 -50.25
CA ALA A 600 -57.93 3.78 -49.91
C ALA A 600 -57.94 2.81 -51.11
N VAL A 601 -59.04 2.81 -51.89
CA VAL A 601 -59.14 2.02 -53.13
C VAL A 601 -58.18 2.55 -54.19
N ALA A 602 -58.12 3.88 -54.40
CA ALA A 602 -57.31 4.50 -55.45
C ALA A 602 -55.80 4.34 -55.26
N VAL A 603 -55.32 4.33 -54.01
CA VAL A 603 -53.89 4.14 -53.69
C VAL A 603 -53.60 2.73 -53.16
N GLU A 604 -54.54 1.79 -53.38
CA GLU A 604 -54.45 0.37 -53.04
C GLU A 604 -53.97 0.10 -51.60
N CYS A 605 -54.53 0.83 -50.62
CA CYS A 605 -54.19 0.68 -49.22
C CYS A 605 -55.43 0.50 -48.33
N SER A 606 -55.22 0.10 -47.07
CA SER A 606 -56.35 -0.01 -46.14
C SER A 606 -56.91 1.36 -45.76
N VAL A 607 -58.22 1.45 -45.53
CA VAL A 607 -58.87 2.71 -45.07
C VAL A 607 -58.25 3.20 -43.74
N ASN A 608 -57.84 2.28 -42.86
CA ASN A 608 -57.12 2.60 -41.62
C ASN A 608 -55.73 3.23 -41.86
N THR A 609 -55.12 2.98 -43.01
CA THR A 609 -53.87 3.65 -43.42
C THR A 609 -54.16 5.10 -43.80
N VAL A 610 -55.23 5.36 -44.55
CA VAL A 610 -55.66 6.71 -44.92
C VAL A 610 -56.02 7.55 -43.68
N TYR A 611 -56.76 6.98 -42.73
CA TYR A 611 -57.07 7.68 -41.47
C TYR A 611 -55.84 8.00 -40.62
N ARG A 612 -54.83 7.12 -40.58
CA ARG A 612 -53.55 7.39 -39.89
C ARG A 612 -52.79 8.53 -40.55
N VAL A 613 -52.71 8.54 -41.88
CA VAL A 613 -52.07 9.63 -42.62
C VAL A 613 -52.80 10.96 -42.36
N ALA A 614 -54.14 10.95 -42.39
CA ALA A 614 -54.96 12.12 -42.09
C ALA A 614 -54.69 12.69 -40.68
N ALA A 615 -54.63 11.83 -39.66
CA ALA A 615 -54.34 12.22 -38.28
C ALA A 615 -52.92 12.79 -38.11
N GLU A 616 -51.95 12.29 -38.87
CA GLU A 616 -50.57 12.78 -38.85
C GLU A 616 -50.41 14.12 -39.58
N THR A 617 -51.14 14.36 -40.68
CA THR A 617 -51.19 15.68 -41.36
C THR A 617 -51.92 16.75 -40.54
N ALA A 618 -52.93 16.38 -39.76
CA ALA A 618 -53.66 17.32 -38.89
C ALA A 618 -52.88 17.70 -37.61
N GLY A 619 -51.92 16.87 -37.19
CA GLY A 619 -51.09 17.11 -36.00
C GLY A 619 -49.79 17.88 -36.25
N GLY A 620 -49.55 18.35 -37.49
CA GLY A 620 -48.31 19.03 -37.91
C GLY A 620 -48.35 20.57 -37.92
N GLU A 621 -49.48 21.18 -37.56
CA GLU A 621 -49.66 22.65 -37.46
C GLU A 621 -49.71 23.17 -36.00
N GLN A 622 -48.97 22.54 -35.07
CA GLN A 622 -48.74 23.10 -33.72
C GLN A 622 -47.26 23.24 -33.39
#